data_AF-A0A3L9GN18-F1
#
_entry.id   AF-A0A3L9GN18-F1
#
_cell.length_a   1.000
_cell.length_b   1.000
_cell.length_c   1.000
_cell.angle_alpha   90.00
_cell.angle_beta   90.00
_cell.angle_gamma   90.00
#
_symmetry.space_group_name_H-M   'P 1'
#
loop_
_entity.id
_entity.type
_entity.pdbx_description
1 polymer ?
#
loop_
_entity_poly.entity_id
_entity_poly.type
_entity_poly.pdbx_seq_one_letter_code
_entity_poly.pdbx_strand_id
1 'polypeptide(L)'
;MNTQQLKMKSAPVLPISCLIMGGTQLSRHYYVKGGIFFAIQVCFLLYLSDIVHTLIGLFTLGDVAQIRKGLTVIQGDNSIFMLVEGVIAAIIVGLFSTIYTLNIKDARNSSYCHLTFKQQLYKLYEDKFAFIVLTPAFLASIAFIVLPIVITVLVSFTNYAA
;
A
#
# COMPACT_ATOMS: atom_id res chain seq x y z
N MET A 1 -12.36 -36.79 -35.98
CA MET A 1 -11.24 -37.03 -35.05
C MET A 1 -11.39 -36.07 -33.89
N ASN A 2 -11.78 -36.58 -32.73
CA ASN A 2 -12.18 -35.85 -31.53
C ASN A 2 -10.93 -35.39 -30.76
N THR A 3 -10.51 -34.15 -30.92
CA THR A 3 -9.50 -33.52 -30.06
C THR A 3 -10.20 -32.80 -28.91
N GLN A 4 -10.88 -33.57 -28.06
CA GLN A 4 -11.04 -33.19 -26.67
C GLN A 4 -9.67 -33.30 -25.99
N GLN A 5 -8.83 -32.30 -26.25
CA GLN A 5 -7.63 -32.04 -25.46
C GLN A 5 -8.11 -31.62 -24.08
N LEU A 6 -8.00 -32.57 -23.16
CA LEU A 6 -8.11 -32.46 -21.71
C LEU A 6 -7.93 -31.02 -21.24
N LYS A 7 -9.04 -30.40 -20.85
CA LYS A 7 -9.08 -29.20 -20.01
C LYS A 7 -8.43 -29.57 -18.69
N MET A 8 -7.09 -29.55 -18.64
CA MET A 8 -6.39 -29.60 -17.36
C MET A 8 -6.96 -28.47 -16.55
N LYS A 9 -7.73 -28.82 -15.52
CA LYS A 9 -8.17 -27.92 -14.46
C LYS A 9 -6.89 -27.53 -13.72
N SER A 10 -6.09 -26.69 -14.35
CA SER A 10 -4.85 -26.17 -13.80
C SER A 10 -5.26 -25.51 -12.50
N ALA A 11 -4.87 -26.09 -11.35
CA ALA A 11 -4.99 -25.41 -10.09
C ALA A 11 -4.40 -24.01 -10.33
N PRO A 12 -5.23 -22.97 -10.11
CA PRO A 12 -5.03 -21.73 -10.83
C PRO A 12 -3.66 -21.20 -10.44
N VAL A 13 -2.90 -20.60 -11.35
CA VAL A 13 -1.59 -19.97 -11.04
C VAL A 13 -1.76 -18.76 -10.08
N LEU A 14 -3.00 -18.50 -9.67
CA LEU A 14 -3.47 -17.40 -8.83
C LEU A 14 -3.01 -17.40 -7.35
N PRO A 15 -2.87 -18.52 -6.61
CA PRO A 15 -2.55 -18.50 -5.19
C PRO A 15 -1.14 -17.97 -4.96
N ILE A 16 -0.26 -18.03 -5.97
CA ILE A 16 1.10 -17.50 -5.86
C ILE A 16 1.06 -15.97 -5.74
N SER A 17 0.30 -15.26 -6.59
CA SER A 17 0.15 -13.81 -6.45
C SER A 17 -0.69 -13.38 -5.24
N CYS A 18 -1.48 -14.28 -4.66
CA CYS A 18 -2.17 -14.03 -3.40
C CYS A 18 -1.20 -13.99 -2.22
N LEU A 19 -0.23 -14.90 -2.18
CA LEU A 19 0.77 -14.97 -1.11
C LEU A 19 1.92 -13.98 -1.35
N ILE A 20 2.48 -13.98 -2.56
CA ILE A 20 3.64 -13.20 -2.98
C ILE A 20 3.24 -12.35 -4.18
N MET A 21 3.04 -11.05 -3.96
CA MET A 21 2.74 -10.10 -5.01
C MET A 21 3.78 -10.17 -6.13
N GLY A 22 3.31 -10.14 -7.38
CA GLY A 22 4.17 -10.32 -8.55
C GLY A 22 4.55 -11.77 -8.86
N GLY A 23 4.31 -12.74 -7.97
CA GLY A 23 4.78 -14.10 -8.17
C GLY A 23 4.22 -14.78 -9.42
N THR A 24 2.93 -14.62 -9.74
CA THR A 24 2.34 -15.12 -11.00
C THR A 24 2.94 -14.41 -12.21
N GLN A 25 3.24 -13.12 -12.11
CA GLN A 25 3.85 -12.33 -13.17
C GLN A 25 5.29 -12.81 -13.44
N LEU A 26 6.09 -13.09 -12.40
CA LEU A 26 7.41 -13.70 -12.54
C LEU A 26 7.32 -15.07 -13.21
N SER A 27 6.40 -15.94 -12.78
CA SER A 27 6.20 -17.26 -13.41
C SER A 27 5.78 -17.19 -14.88
N ARG A 28 5.17 -16.08 -15.30
CA ARG A 28 4.76 -15.80 -16.69
C ARG A 28 5.78 -14.95 -17.46
N HIS A 29 7.02 -14.85 -16.98
CA HIS A 29 8.11 -14.06 -17.58
C HIS A 29 7.91 -12.54 -17.63
N TYR A 30 6.93 -11.98 -16.91
CA TYR A 30 6.80 -10.53 -16.69
C TYR A 30 7.71 -10.08 -15.54
N TYR A 31 9.01 -10.08 -15.77
CA TYR A 31 10.03 -9.75 -14.77
C TYR A 31 9.93 -8.32 -14.24
N VAL A 32 9.64 -7.33 -15.09
CA VAL A 32 9.58 -5.92 -14.67
C VAL A 32 8.39 -5.67 -13.75
N LYS A 33 7.17 -5.98 -14.20
CA LYS A 33 5.95 -5.79 -13.41
C LYS A 33 5.97 -6.64 -12.14
N GLY A 34 6.39 -7.89 -12.28
CA GLY A 34 6.52 -8.81 -11.17
C GLY A 34 7.48 -8.29 -10.09
N GLY A 35 8.64 -7.79 -10.51
CA GLY A 35 9.62 -7.18 -9.61
C GLY A 35 9.08 -5.95 -8.88
N ILE A 36 8.34 -5.07 -9.56
CA ILE A 36 7.71 -3.88 -8.93
C ILE A 36 6.71 -4.29 -7.86
N PHE A 37 5.79 -5.22 -8.17
CA PHE A 37 4.80 -5.68 -7.19
C PHE A 37 5.45 -6.37 -5.99
N PHE A 38 6.48 -7.18 -6.24
CA PHE A 38 7.23 -7.85 -5.18
C PHE A 38 7.98 -6.83 -4.29
N ALA A 39 8.64 -5.84 -4.88
CA ALA A 39 9.35 -4.80 -4.13
C ALA A 39 8.40 -4.01 -3.22
N ILE A 40 7.19 -3.67 -3.71
CA ILE A 40 6.18 -3.00 -2.90
C ILE A 40 5.75 -3.87 -1.71
N GLN A 41 5.54 -5.17 -1.92
CA GLN A 41 5.22 -6.09 -0.83
C GLN A 41 6.34 -6.19 0.20
N VAL A 42 7.59 -6.31 -0.25
CA VAL A 42 8.75 -6.37 0.65
C VAL A 42 8.85 -5.09 1.47
N CYS A 43 8.76 -3.91 0.85
CA CYS A 43 8.75 -2.64 1.57
C CYS A 43 7.63 -2.58 2.61
N PHE A 44 6.40 -2.98 2.24
CA PHE A 44 5.28 -2.99 3.19
C PHE A 44 5.52 -3.95 4.36
N LEU A 45 6.05 -5.14 4.11
CA LEU A 45 6.35 -6.13 5.14
C LEU A 45 7.46 -5.67 6.09
N LEU A 46 8.47 -4.93 5.59
CA LEU A 46 9.54 -4.38 6.42
C LEU A 46 9.01 -3.37 7.46
N TYR A 47 8.02 -2.56 7.07
CA TYR A 47 7.38 -1.58 7.95
C TYR A 47 6.08 -2.05 8.59
N LEU A 48 5.72 -3.33 8.46
CA LEU A 48 4.43 -3.85 8.91
C LEU A 48 4.25 -3.69 10.42
N SER A 49 5.30 -3.95 11.20
CA SER A 49 5.25 -3.82 12.66
C SER A 49 4.93 -2.38 13.07
N ASP A 50 5.65 -1.41 12.50
CA ASP A 50 5.43 0.02 12.78
C ASP A 50 4.02 0.45 12.35
N ILE A 51 3.60 0.08 11.13
CA ILE A 51 2.26 0.39 10.62
C ILE A 51 1.17 -0.13 11.56
N VAL A 52 1.30 -1.36 12.07
CA VAL A 52 0.33 -1.94 13.00
C VAL A 52 0.31 -1.19 14.33
N HIS A 53 1.48 -0.89 14.91
CA HIS A 53 1.57 -0.13 16.16
C HIS A 53 0.95 1.26 16.03
N THR A 54 1.27 1.97 14.96
CA THR A 54 0.76 3.32 14.72
C THR A 54 -0.73 3.32 14.37
N LEU A 55 -1.24 2.30 13.67
CA LEU A 55 -2.68 2.12 13.45
C LEU A 55 -3.45 1.87 14.74
N ILE A 56 -2.90 1.09 15.66
CA ILE A 56 -3.49 0.94 17.00
C ILE A 56 -3.47 2.30 17.72
N GLY A 57 -2.37 3.03 17.63
CA GLY A 57 -2.22 4.39 18.16
C GLY A 57 -3.25 5.39 17.62
N LEU A 58 -3.71 5.21 16.37
CA LEU A 58 -4.78 6.02 15.78
C LEU A 58 -6.12 5.86 16.51
N PHE A 59 -6.38 4.70 17.12
CA PHE A 59 -7.61 4.45 17.87
C PHE A 59 -7.46 4.71 19.35
N THR A 60 -6.30 4.41 19.94
CA THR A 60 -6.06 4.62 21.37
C THR A 60 -5.81 6.08 21.72
N LEU A 61 -5.25 6.88 20.80
CA LEU A 61 -4.85 8.27 21.02
C LEU A 61 -3.86 8.46 22.20
N GLY A 62 -3.20 7.38 22.63
CA GLY A 62 -2.31 7.35 23.80
C GLY A 62 -3.02 6.91 25.08
N ASP A 63 -2.30 6.19 25.94
CA ASP A 63 -2.86 5.64 27.18
C ASP A 63 -2.57 6.54 28.39
N VAL A 64 -1.55 7.42 28.28
CA VAL A 64 -1.14 8.33 29.35
C VAL A 64 -1.66 9.73 29.09
N ALA A 65 -2.75 10.10 29.77
CA ALA A 65 -3.27 11.46 29.73
C ALA A 65 -2.28 12.46 30.33
N GLN A 66 -2.18 13.65 29.73
CA GLN A 66 -1.48 14.78 30.35
C GLN A 66 -2.15 15.15 31.68
N ILE A 67 -1.39 15.10 32.77
CA ILE A 67 -1.89 15.42 34.11
C ILE A 67 -1.34 16.78 34.53
N ARG A 68 -2.23 17.72 34.88
CA ARG A 68 -1.84 18.98 35.53
C ARG A 68 -1.83 18.80 37.05
N LYS A 69 -0.68 19.03 37.70
CA LYS A 69 -0.53 19.04 39.16
C LYS A 69 -0.19 20.47 39.61
N GLY A 70 -1.19 21.28 39.90
CA GLY A 70 -0.98 22.70 40.21
C GLY A 70 -0.48 23.48 38.99
N LEU A 71 0.68 24.13 39.09
CA LEU A 71 1.33 24.86 37.99
C LEU A 71 2.21 23.96 37.08
N THR A 72 2.45 22.71 37.48
CA THR A 72 3.29 21.79 36.70
C THR A 72 2.43 20.92 35.77
N VAL A 73 2.78 20.93 34.49
CA VAL A 73 2.18 20.06 33.48
C VAL A 73 3.08 18.83 33.35
N ILE A 74 2.55 17.66 33.71
CA ILE A 74 3.20 16.38 33.44
C ILE A 74 2.76 16.00 32.02
N GLN A 75 3.72 16.05 31.09
CA GLN A 75 3.51 15.61 29.71
C GLN A 75 3.12 14.13 29.70
N GLY A 76 1.94 13.82 29.17
CA GLY A 76 1.50 12.47 28.82
C GLY A 76 1.98 12.13 27.40
N ASP A 77 1.37 11.13 26.79
CA ASP A 77 1.69 10.77 25.40
C ASP A 77 1.36 11.93 24.44
N ASN A 78 2.17 12.09 23.39
CA ASN A 78 1.94 13.10 22.35
C ASN A 78 0.84 12.63 21.39
N SER A 79 -0.39 12.68 21.87
CA SER A 79 -1.59 12.17 21.22
C SER A 79 -1.85 12.80 19.82
N ILE A 80 -1.43 14.05 19.59
CA ILE A 80 -1.44 14.68 18.25
C ILE A 80 -0.48 13.96 17.29
N PHE A 81 0.72 13.61 17.76
CA PHE A 81 1.71 12.92 16.94
C PHE A 81 1.22 11.52 16.56
N MET A 82 0.66 10.78 17.52
CA MET A 82 0.03 9.48 17.28
C MET A 82 -1.12 9.55 16.27
N LEU A 83 -1.94 10.62 16.31
CA LEU A 83 -2.98 10.85 15.32
C LEU A 83 -2.38 11.07 13.92
N VAL A 84 -1.39 11.94 13.79
CA VAL A 84 -0.73 12.23 12.50
C VAL A 84 -0.10 10.97 11.92
N GLU A 85 0.71 10.27 12.69
CA GLU A 85 1.35 9.03 12.26
C GLU A 85 0.30 7.96 11.92
N GLY A 86 -0.77 7.86 12.71
CA GLY A 86 -1.87 6.93 12.49
C GLY A 86 -2.59 7.17 11.17
N VAL A 87 -2.87 8.43 10.83
CA VAL A 87 -3.46 8.81 9.55
C VAL A 87 -2.54 8.46 8.39
N ILE A 88 -1.22 8.70 8.53
CA ILE A 88 -0.23 8.32 7.52
C ILE A 88 -0.24 6.80 7.32
N ALA A 89 -0.22 6.02 8.41
CA ALA A 89 -0.29 4.56 8.35
C ALA A 89 -1.57 4.06 7.67
N ALA A 90 -2.73 4.67 7.98
CA ALA A 90 -4.01 4.34 7.35
C ALA A 90 -4.00 4.60 5.84
N ILE A 91 -3.43 5.73 5.40
CA ILE A 91 -3.26 6.07 3.98
C ILE A 91 -2.35 5.03 3.30
N ILE A 92 -1.22 4.67 3.91
CA ILE A 92 -0.29 3.66 3.39
C ILE A 92 -1.00 2.31 3.21
N VAL A 93 -1.79 1.87 4.21
CA VAL A 93 -2.57 0.63 4.11
C VAL A 93 -3.62 0.71 3.00
N GLY A 94 -4.29 1.84 2.82
CA GLY A 94 -5.24 2.05 1.73
C GLY A 94 -4.58 1.98 0.35
N LEU A 95 -3.42 2.61 0.17
CA LEU A 95 -2.62 2.54 -1.05
C LEU A 95 -2.14 1.11 -1.32
N PHE A 96 -1.57 0.46 -0.31
CA PHE A 96 -1.11 -0.93 -0.41
C PHE A 96 -2.25 -1.87 -0.80
N SER A 97 -3.41 -1.74 -0.14
CA SER A 97 -4.60 -2.53 -0.46
C SER A 97 -5.05 -2.34 -1.90
N THR A 98 -5.05 -1.10 -2.39
CA THR A 98 -5.36 -0.78 -3.79
C THR A 98 -4.40 -1.49 -4.75
N ILE A 99 -3.08 -1.36 -4.52
CA ILE A 99 -2.05 -1.99 -5.35
C ILE A 99 -2.15 -3.52 -5.27
N TYR A 100 -2.44 -4.09 -4.10
CA TYR A 100 -2.65 -5.51 -3.91
C TYR A 100 -3.82 -6.01 -4.78
N THR A 101 -4.96 -5.31 -4.78
CA THR A 101 -6.08 -5.69 -5.66
C THR A 101 -5.73 -5.60 -7.15
N LEU A 102 -4.92 -4.61 -7.54
CA LEU A 102 -4.41 -4.48 -8.92
C LEU A 102 -3.46 -5.63 -9.28
N ASN A 103 -2.58 -6.04 -8.38
CA ASN A 103 -1.72 -7.21 -8.55
C ASN A 103 -2.55 -8.48 -8.80
N ILE A 104 -3.61 -8.71 -8.03
CA ILE A 104 -4.48 -9.89 -8.23
C ILE A 104 -5.23 -9.82 -9.56
N LYS A 105 -5.76 -8.64 -9.92
CA LYS A 105 -6.43 -8.44 -11.22
C LYS A 105 -5.47 -8.66 -12.39
N ASP A 106 -4.24 -8.14 -12.31
CA ASP A 106 -3.20 -8.31 -13.33
C ASP A 106 -2.75 -9.79 -13.42
N ALA A 107 -2.61 -10.48 -12.29
CA ALA A 107 -2.28 -11.91 -12.25
C ALA A 107 -3.38 -12.79 -12.86
N ARG A 108 -4.66 -12.40 -12.76
CA ARG A 108 -5.77 -13.11 -13.43
C ARG A 108 -5.70 -13.01 -14.95
N ASN A 109 -5.36 -11.83 -15.46
CA ASN A 109 -5.47 -11.51 -16.88
C ASN A 109 -4.17 -11.71 -17.68
N SER A 110 -3.03 -11.90 -17.01
CA SER A 110 -1.73 -12.02 -17.68
C SER A 110 -1.59 -13.33 -18.46
N SER A 111 -1.12 -13.30 -19.70
CA SER A 111 -0.66 -14.51 -20.41
C SER A 111 0.85 -14.70 -20.24
N TYR A 112 1.48 -15.68 -20.90
CA TYR A 112 2.94 -15.78 -20.90
C TYR A 112 3.55 -14.61 -21.70
N CYS A 113 4.59 -13.97 -21.16
CA CYS A 113 5.31 -12.90 -21.81
C CYS A 113 6.44 -13.46 -22.68
N HIS A 114 6.54 -12.98 -23.91
CA HIS A 114 7.64 -13.30 -24.83
C HIS A 114 8.63 -12.13 -25.02
N LEU A 115 8.43 -11.04 -24.29
CA LEU A 115 9.29 -9.85 -24.38
C LEU A 115 10.52 -10.01 -23.47
N THR A 116 11.67 -9.56 -23.96
CA THR A 116 12.89 -9.44 -23.14
C THR A 116 12.74 -8.36 -22.06
N PHE A 117 13.56 -8.41 -21.02
CA PHE A 117 13.52 -7.43 -19.92
C PHE A 117 13.60 -5.97 -20.40
N LYS A 118 14.49 -5.66 -21.36
CA LYS A 118 14.61 -4.30 -21.94
C LYS A 118 13.34 -3.88 -22.68
N GLN A 119 12.73 -4.79 -23.44
CA GLN A 119 11.46 -4.53 -24.14
C GLN A 119 10.30 -4.35 -23.16
N GLN A 120 10.30 -5.07 -22.04
CA GLN A 120 9.29 -4.89 -20.99
C GLN A 120 9.39 -3.50 -20.33
N LEU A 121 10.60 -3.01 -20.07
CA LEU A 121 10.81 -1.65 -19.56
C LEU A 121 10.33 -0.59 -20.54
N TYR A 122 10.72 -0.71 -21.81
CA TYR A 122 10.29 0.22 -22.86
C TYR A 122 8.77 0.23 -22.99
N LYS A 123 8.15 -0.95 -23.03
CA LYS A 123 6.69 -1.08 -23.08
C LYS A 123 5.99 -0.50 -21.85
N LEU A 124 6.56 -0.68 -20.66
CA LEU A 124 6.00 -0.08 -19.45
C LEU A 124 6.05 1.45 -19.52
N TYR A 125 7.16 2.01 -19.99
CA TYR A 125 7.32 3.45 -20.17
C TYR A 125 6.31 4.00 -21.17
N GLU A 126 6.16 3.38 -22.34
CA GLU A 126 5.18 3.78 -23.37
C GLU A 126 3.73 3.64 -22.88
N ASP A 127 3.34 2.45 -22.40
CA ASP A 127 1.95 2.14 -22.03
C ASP A 127 1.48 2.88 -20.77
N LYS A 128 2.42 3.22 -19.88
CA LYS A 128 2.14 3.81 -18.55
C LYS A 128 2.84 5.14 -18.31
N PHE A 129 3.30 5.82 -19.36
CA PHE A 129 3.98 7.11 -19.26
C PHE A 129 3.21 8.10 -18.38
N ALA A 130 1.93 8.32 -18.71
CA ALA A 130 1.08 9.24 -17.96
C ALA A 130 0.99 8.85 -16.47
N PHE A 131 0.85 7.57 -16.16
CA PHE A 131 0.80 7.11 -14.77
C PHE A 131 2.12 7.32 -14.03
N ILE A 132 3.26 7.05 -14.67
CA ILE A 132 4.60 7.25 -14.09
C ILE A 132 4.81 8.73 -13.77
N VAL A 133 4.48 9.62 -14.71
CA VAL A 133 4.64 11.08 -14.53
C VAL A 133 3.64 11.64 -13.51
N LEU A 134 2.43 11.10 -13.43
CA LEU A 134 1.42 11.54 -12.47
C LEU A 134 1.66 11.02 -11.05
N THR A 135 2.38 9.92 -10.88
CA THR A 135 2.59 9.28 -9.57
C THR A 135 3.22 10.24 -8.53
N PRO A 136 4.30 11.00 -8.83
CA PRO A 136 4.85 11.98 -7.90
C PRO A 136 3.86 13.08 -7.52
N ALA A 137 3.12 13.62 -8.49
CA ALA A 137 2.11 14.64 -8.25
C ALA A 137 0.96 14.11 -7.37
N PHE A 138 0.54 12.87 -7.61
CA PHE A 138 -0.47 12.19 -6.79
C PHE A 138 0.01 11.98 -5.35
N LEU A 139 1.25 11.50 -5.15
CA LEU A 139 1.83 11.34 -3.81
C LEU A 139 1.98 12.70 -3.08
N ALA A 140 2.39 13.74 -3.79
CA ALA A 140 2.46 15.09 -3.24
C ALA A 140 1.07 15.62 -2.84
N SER A 141 0.03 15.37 -3.67
CA SER A 141 -1.34 15.73 -3.34
C SER A 141 -1.83 15.01 -2.07
N ILE A 142 -1.50 13.73 -1.90
CA ILE A 142 -1.82 13.00 -0.67
C ILE A 142 -1.13 13.66 0.53
N ALA A 143 0.17 13.94 0.44
CA ALA A 143 0.95 14.47 1.55
C ALA A 143 0.58 15.92 1.94
N PHE A 144 0.34 16.79 0.96
CA PHE A 144 0.14 18.23 1.20
C PHE A 144 -1.32 18.69 1.19
N ILE A 145 -2.25 17.88 0.68
CA ILE A 145 -3.66 18.24 0.58
C ILE A 145 -4.50 17.26 1.40
N VAL A 146 -4.45 15.97 1.07
CA VAL A 146 -5.33 14.98 1.72
C VAL A 146 -4.99 14.81 3.20
N LEU A 147 -3.71 14.62 3.52
CA LEU A 147 -3.24 14.42 4.89
C LEU A 147 -3.64 15.57 5.84
N PRO A 148 -3.36 16.86 5.56
CA PRO A 148 -3.76 17.94 6.46
C PRO A 148 -5.28 18.09 6.59
N ILE A 149 -6.05 17.83 5.53
CA ILE A 149 -7.51 17.86 5.59
C ILE A 149 -8.02 16.77 6.53
N VAL A 150 -7.56 15.52 6.37
CA VAL A 150 -7.98 14.39 7.21
C VAL A 150 -7.61 14.64 8.68
N ILE A 151 -6.40 15.12 8.95
CA ILE A 151 -5.97 15.47 10.31
C ILE A 151 -6.87 16.56 10.90
N THR A 152 -7.15 17.63 10.14
CA THR A 152 -8.01 18.73 10.61
C THR A 152 -9.42 18.24 10.96
N VAL A 153 -9.98 17.36 10.13
CA VAL A 153 -11.29 16.74 10.38
C VAL A 153 -11.24 15.84 11.61
N LEU A 154 -10.23 14.99 11.78
CA LEU A 154 -10.13 14.13 12.95
C LEU A 154 -9.93 14.93 14.24
N VAL A 155 -9.12 15.99 14.20
CA VAL A 155 -8.91 16.90 15.34
C VAL A 155 -10.23 17.52 15.79
N SER A 156 -11.12 17.92 14.87
CA SER A 156 -12.42 18.50 15.25
C SER A 156 -13.38 17.54 15.95
N PHE A 157 -13.18 16.22 15.79
CA PHE A 157 -13.92 15.18 16.51
C PHE A 157 -13.25 14.73 17.81
N THR A 158 -12.12 15.33 18.18
CA THR A 158 -11.34 14.97 19.37
C THR A 158 -11.22 16.14 20.34
N ASN A 159 -10.84 15.86 21.58
CA ASN A 159 -10.56 16.89 22.58
C ASN A 159 -9.12 17.42 22.51
N TYR A 160 -8.55 17.54 21.30
CA TYR A 160 -7.25 18.21 21.10
C TYR A 160 -7.36 19.73 21.00
N ALA A 161 -8.59 20.26 20.95
CA ALA A 161 -8.84 21.69 21.04
C ALA A 161 -8.76 22.17 22.49
N ALA A 162 -7.55 22.29 23.03
CA ALA A 162 -7.26 23.00 24.28
C ALA A 162 -5.97 23.83 24.16
#